data_AF-A0A8J6XIE3-F1
#
_entry.id   AF-A0A8J6XIE3-F1
#
_cell.length_a   1.000
_cell.length_b   1.000
_cell.length_c   1.000
_cell.angle_alpha   90.00
_cell.angle_beta   90.00
_cell.angle_gamma   90.00
#
_symmetry.space_group_name_H-M   'P 1'
#
loop_
_entity.id
_entity.type
_entity.pdbx_description
1 polymer ?
#
loop_
_entity_poly.entity_id
_entity_poly.type
_entity_poly.pdbx_seq_one_letter_code
_entity_poly.pdbx_strand_id
1 'polypeptide(L)'
;MDTTSKFHIKIHPQVKKQDLPELSQEMQDDFWQVFIPILEIDPYSCCGFSSHDLVRELKGWRALEIEREVEGYEEVYRLVYQITDTLKNKSVEIISFGLHDPAYDKAYERVGGRGRR
;
A
#
# COMPACT_ATOMS: atom_id res chain seq x y z
N MET A 1 24.61 2.48 17.61
CA MET A 1 23.68 3.36 16.89
C MET A 1 23.14 2.52 15.74
N ASP A 2 22.00 1.89 15.96
CA ASP A 2 21.36 1.01 15.00
C ASP A 2 21.12 1.74 13.69
N THR A 3 21.79 1.29 12.62
CA THR A 3 21.39 1.64 11.26
C THR A 3 20.06 0.94 11.00
N THR A 4 18.95 1.61 11.33
CA THR A 4 17.60 1.21 10.93
C THR A 4 17.60 1.09 9.40
N SER A 5 17.76 -0.14 8.93
CA SER A 5 17.85 -0.44 7.50
C SER A 5 16.47 -0.25 6.91
N LYS A 6 16.28 0.89 6.23
CA LYS A 6 15.02 1.25 5.57
C LYS A 6 14.64 0.22 4.50
N PHE A 7 13.35 0.00 4.32
CA PHE A 7 12.82 -0.76 3.20
C PHE A 7 12.88 0.07 1.92
N HIS A 8 13.33 -0.55 0.83
CA HIS A 8 13.27 0.07 -0.49
C HIS A 8 11.85 0.01 -1.05
N ILE A 9 11.27 1.15 -1.42
CA ILE A 9 9.91 1.19 -1.96
C ILE A 9 9.91 0.97 -3.46
N LYS A 10 9.09 0.00 -3.89
CA LYS A 10 8.75 -0.26 -5.28
C LYS A 10 7.29 0.10 -5.47
N ILE A 11 7.00 0.94 -6.45
CA ILE A 11 5.63 1.36 -6.75
C ILE A 11 5.27 0.80 -8.10
N HIS A 12 4.19 0.02 -8.17
CA HIS A 12 3.71 -0.53 -9.42
C HIS A 12 3.37 0.61 -10.40
N PRO A 13 3.78 0.54 -11.69
CA PRO A 13 3.62 1.66 -12.61
C PRO A 13 2.18 2.17 -12.77
N GLN A 14 1.19 1.27 -12.66
CA GLN A 14 -0.22 1.65 -12.72
C GLN A 14 -0.69 2.43 -11.50
N VAL A 15 -0.05 2.26 -10.32
CA VAL A 15 -0.37 3.10 -9.15
C VAL A 15 -0.07 4.56 -9.48
N LYS A 16 1.07 4.85 -10.13
CA LYS A 16 1.41 6.22 -10.52
C LYS A 16 0.57 6.76 -11.68
N LYS A 17 0.16 5.89 -12.61
CA LYS A 17 -0.50 6.30 -13.85
C LYS A 17 -2.02 6.34 -13.78
N GLN A 18 -2.63 5.57 -12.88
CA GLN A 18 -4.08 5.39 -12.79
C GLN A 18 -4.57 5.69 -11.39
N ASP A 19 -4.02 5.02 -10.37
CA ASP A 19 -4.54 5.13 -9.01
C ASP A 19 -4.34 6.54 -8.42
N LEU A 20 -3.11 7.06 -8.42
CA LEU A 20 -2.84 8.39 -7.85
C LEU A 20 -3.65 9.50 -8.53
N PRO A 21 -3.73 9.58 -9.89
CA PRO A 21 -4.53 10.60 -10.54
C PRO A 21 -6.04 10.54 -10.27
N GLU A 22 -6.57 9.39 -9.87
CA GLU A 22 -7.99 9.23 -9.51
C GLU A 22 -8.30 9.68 -8.08
N LEU A 23 -7.27 9.91 -7.25
CA LEU A 23 -7.42 10.38 -5.88
C LEU A 23 -7.43 11.91 -5.81
N SER A 24 -7.97 12.44 -4.71
CA SER A 24 -7.84 13.86 -4.39
C SER A 24 -6.38 14.28 -4.26
N GLN A 25 -6.10 15.57 -4.50
CA GLN A 25 -4.72 16.10 -4.42
C GLN A 25 -4.10 15.86 -3.03
N GLU A 26 -4.89 16.01 -1.97
CA GLU A 26 -4.45 15.76 -0.61
C GLU A 26 -4.02 14.30 -0.40
N MET A 27 -4.78 13.33 -0.92
CA MET A 27 -4.42 11.90 -0.86
C MET A 27 -3.18 11.58 -1.69
N GLN A 28 -2.98 12.27 -2.81
CA GLN A 28 -1.74 12.16 -3.59
C GLN A 28 -0.54 12.68 -2.81
N ASP A 29 -0.70 13.81 -2.11
CA ASP A 29 0.37 14.40 -1.30
C ASP A 29 0.70 13.49 -0.10
N ASP A 30 -0.31 12.98 0.60
CA ASP A 30 -0.12 12.04 1.72
C ASP A 30 0.52 10.73 1.30
N PHE A 31 0.22 10.25 0.09
CA PHE A 31 0.92 9.10 -0.46
C PHE A 31 2.44 9.31 -0.45
N TRP A 32 2.92 10.43 -0.96
CA TRP A 32 4.36 10.70 -1.05
C TRP A 32 4.97 11.15 0.28
N GLN A 33 4.25 11.92 1.08
CA GLN A 33 4.79 12.60 2.26
C GLN A 33 4.58 11.82 3.55
N VAL A 34 3.59 10.93 3.60
CA VAL A 34 3.19 10.21 4.82
C VAL A 34 3.32 8.70 4.62
N PHE A 35 2.58 8.12 3.67
CA PHE A 35 2.48 6.65 3.56
C PHE A 35 3.79 6.00 3.08
N ILE A 36 4.45 6.60 2.08
CA ILE A 36 5.75 6.11 1.60
C ILE A 36 6.80 6.11 2.73
N PRO A 37 7.04 7.23 3.46
CA PRO A 37 7.96 7.24 4.59
C PRO A 37 7.62 6.23 5.71
N ILE A 38 6.34 6.04 6.01
CA ILE A 38 5.91 5.05 7.00
C ILE A 38 6.30 3.64 6.56
N LEU A 39 6.02 3.28 5.31
CA LEU A 39 6.36 1.97 4.76
C LEU A 39 7.87 1.75 4.59
N GLU A 40 8.66 2.82 4.45
CA GLU A 40 10.13 2.74 4.45
C GLU A 40 10.69 2.36 5.83
N ILE A 41 10.04 2.80 6.90
CA ILE A 41 10.56 2.70 8.27
C ILE A 41 9.98 1.49 8.98
N ASP A 42 8.66 1.31 8.92
CA ASP A 42 7.92 0.29 9.67
C ASP A 42 6.74 -0.23 8.86
N PRO A 43 6.97 -1.06 7.82
CA PRO A 43 5.89 -1.56 6.98
C PRO A 43 5.02 -2.64 7.66
N TYR A 44 5.45 -3.18 8.80
CA TYR A 44 4.68 -4.19 9.54
C TYR A 44 3.64 -3.57 10.46
N SER A 45 4.02 -2.52 11.20
CA SER A 45 3.14 -1.86 12.19
C SER A 45 2.65 -0.50 11.72
N CYS A 46 3.14 -0.03 10.56
CA CYS A 46 2.76 1.21 9.90
C CYS A 46 2.75 2.42 10.84
N CYS A 47 3.68 2.48 11.80
CA CYS A 47 3.76 3.54 12.80
C CYS A 47 2.44 3.82 13.55
N GLY A 48 1.61 2.78 13.74
CA GLY A 48 0.32 2.87 14.44
C GLY A 48 -0.90 3.07 13.54
N PHE A 49 -0.71 3.21 12.23
CA PHE A 49 -1.83 3.12 11.28
C PHE A 49 -2.36 1.69 11.21
N SER A 50 -3.68 1.56 11.04
CA SER A 50 -4.32 0.25 10.90
C SER A 50 -3.84 -0.46 9.63
N SER A 51 -3.34 -1.68 9.78
CA SER A 51 -2.98 -2.53 8.66
C SER A 51 -3.27 -3.99 8.96
N HIS A 52 -3.61 -4.76 7.93
CA HIS A 52 -3.92 -6.19 8.07
C HIS A 52 -3.40 -7.01 6.90
N ASP A 53 -3.17 -8.30 7.16
CA ASP A 53 -2.81 -9.28 6.13
C ASP A 53 -4.02 -9.64 5.27
N LEU A 54 -3.83 -9.67 3.95
CA LEU A 54 -4.84 -10.08 3.00
C LEU A 54 -4.87 -11.59 2.83
N VAL A 55 -6.04 -12.09 2.44
CA VAL A 55 -6.34 -13.51 2.32
C VAL A 55 -6.63 -13.94 0.88
N ARG A 56 -6.78 -15.24 0.67
CA ARG A 56 -7.14 -15.88 -0.60
C ARG A 56 -6.17 -15.49 -1.74
N GLU A 57 -6.66 -14.87 -2.80
CA GLU A 57 -5.88 -14.54 -4.00
C GLU A 57 -4.85 -13.44 -3.77
N LEU A 58 -5.00 -12.67 -2.68
CA LEU A 58 -4.04 -11.67 -2.22
C LEU A 58 -3.24 -12.16 -1.01
N LYS A 59 -3.16 -13.47 -0.77
CA LYS A 59 -2.34 -14.03 0.32
C LYS A 59 -0.88 -13.57 0.20
N GLY A 60 -0.34 -13.05 1.30
CA GLY A 60 1.03 -12.51 1.36
C GLY A 60 1.15 -11.04 0.95
N TRP A 61 0.01 -10.40 0.68
CA TRP A 61 -0.13 -8.94 0.60
C TRP A 61 -0.77 -8.42 1.89
N ARG A 62 -0.62 -7.13 2.13
CA ARG A 62 -1.16 -6.38 3.26
C ARG A 62 -1.92 -5.16 2.74
N ALA A 63 -2.89 -4.69 3.51
CA ALA A 63 -3.55 -3.43 3.25
C ALA A 63 -3.33 -2.48 4.43
N LEU A 64 -2.90 -1.26 4.11
CA LEU A 64 -2.95 -0.11 5.00
C LEU A 64 -4.33 0.54 4.87
N GLU A 65 -4.98 0.75 5.99
CA GLU A 65 -6.31 1.35 6.09
C GLU A 65 -6.20 2.84 6.36
N ILE A 66 -6.89 3.64 5.57
CA ILE A 66 -6.90 5.09 5.68
C ILE A 66 -8.36 5.55 5.68
N GLU A 67 -8.83 6.04 6.83
CA GLU A 67 -10.17 6.59 7.00
C GLU A 67 -10.08 8.12 6.94
N ARG A 68 -10.97 8.74 6.17
CA ARG A 68 -11.03 10.20 6.02
C ARG A 68 -12.45 10.70 5.96
N GLU A 69 -12.73 11.79 6.66
CA GLU A 69 -13.97 12.53 6.46
C GLU A 69 -13.85 13.48 5.26
N VAL A 70 -14.70 13.30 4.25
CA VAL A 70 -14.81 14.13 3.04
C VAL A 70 -16.25 14.61 2.93
N GLU A 71 -16.45 15.93 2.96
CA GLU A 71 -17.77 16.57 2.87
C GLU A 71 -18.81 16.03 3.88
N GLY A 72 -18.36 15.60 5.06
CA GLY A 72 -19.21 15.06 6.12
C GLY A 72 -19.52 13.56 5.98
N TYR A 73 -18.86 12.86 5.05
CA TYR A 73 -18.94 11.40 4.89
C TYR A 73 -17.58 10.74 5.12
N GLU A 74 -17.59 9.55 5.70
CA GLU A 74 -16.37 8.76 5.89
C GLU A 74 -16.04 7.98 4.62
N GLU A 75 -14.90 8.30 4.00
CA GLU A 75 -14.32 7.54 2.92
C GLU A 75 -13.19 6.66 3.44
N VAL A 76 -13.24 5.39 3.04
CA VAL A 76 -12.28 4.38 3.48
C VAL A 76 -11.43 3.98 2.29
N TYR A 77 -10.14 4.29 2.40
CA TYR A 77 -9.12 3.96 1.41
C TYR A 77 -8.28 2.77 1.86
N ARG A 78 -7.69 2.11 0.87
CA ARG A 78 -6.78 0.97 1.02
C ARG A 78 -5.56 1.17 0.16
N LEU A 79 -4.39 1.09 0.78
CA LEU A 79 -3.10 0.99 0.09
C LEU A 79 -2.61 -0.45 0.24
N VAL A 80 -2.56 -1.18 -0.88
CA VAL A 80 -2.19 -2.60 -0.91
C VAL A 80 -0.72 -2.75 -1.24
N TYR A 81 0.00 -3.47 -0.39
CA TYR A 81 1.45 -3.64 -0.48
C TYR A 81 1.93 -5.02 -0.03
N GLN A 82 3.13 -5.41 -0.42
CA GLN A 82 3.81 -6.64 0.03
C GLN A 82 5.18 -6.30 0.58
N ILE A 83 5.53 -6.97 1.68
CA ILE A 83 6.85 -6.85 2.30
C ILE A 83 7.73 -8.01 1.84
N THR A 84 8.91 -7.70 1.31
CA THR A 84 9.99 -8.66 1.14
C THR A 84 11.08 -8.31 2.15
N ASP A 85 11.25 -9.16 3.16
CA ASP A 85 12.31 -9.00 4.16
C ASP A 85 13.17 -10.27 4.18
N THR A 86 14.33 -10.17 3.55
CA THR A 86 15.32 -11.24 3.46
C THR A 86 16.68 -10.68 3.82
N LEU A 87 17.64 -11.55 4.14
CA LEU A 87 19.03 -11.16 4.43
C LEU A 87 19.68 -10.29 3.34
N LYS A 88 19.19 -10.37 2.10
CA LYS A 88 19.76 -9.69 0.92
C LYS A 88 18.91 -8.54 0.40
N ASN A 89 17.62 -8.49 0.75
CA ASN A 89 16.68 -7.53 0.19
C ASN A 89 15.60 -7.20 1.21
N LYS A 90 15.44 -5.90 1.49
CA LYS A 90 14.35 -5.33 2.25
C LYS A 90 13.60 -4.37 1.34
N SER A 91 12.41 -4.75 0.90
CA SER A 91 11.61 -3.91 0.01
C SER A 91 10.13 -4.01 0.31
N VAL A 92 9.41 -2.94 0.03
CA VAL A 92 7.94 -2.90 0.02
C VAL A 92 7.47 -2.64 -1.41
N GLU A 93 6.63 -3.51 -1.95
CA GLU A 93 6.02 -3.31 -3.25
C GLU A 93 4.57 -2.86 -3.06
N ILE A 94 4.23 -1.66 -3.52
CA ILE A 94 2.88 -1.11 -3.51
C ILE A 94 2.23 -1.39 -4.86
N ILE A 95 1.10 -2.08 -4.85
CA ILE A 95 0.41 -2.53 -6.07
C ILE A 95 -0.92 -1.86 -6.31
N SER A 96 -1.58 -1.29 -5.31
CA SER A 96 -2.80 -0.51 -5.52
C SER A 96 -3.02 0.52 -4.43
N PHE A 97 -3.66 1.63 -4.78
CA PHE A 97 -4.17 2.62 -3.84
C PHE A 97 -5.52 3.15 -4.33
N GLY A 98 -6.51 3.23 -3.45
CA GLY A 98 -7.86 3.62 -3.84
C GLY A 98 -8.87 3.47 -2.73
N LEU A 99 -10.14 3.70 -3.04
CA LEU A 99 -11.27 3.35 -2.17
C LEU A 99 -11.28 1.84 -1.89
N HIS A 100 -11.93 1.45 -0.79
CA HIS A 100 -11.96 0.10 -0.23
C HIS A 100 -12.01 -1.04 -1.27
N ASP A 101 -13.16 -1.29 -1.89
CA ASP A 101 -13.32 -2.39 -2.84
C ASP A 101 -12.50 -2.18 -4.14
N PRO A 102 -12.50 -0.98 -4.76
CA PRO A 102 -11.71 -0.74 -5.98
C PRO A 102 -10.21 -1.01 -5.85
N ALA A 103 -9.63 -0.74 -4.67
CA ALA A 103 -8.21 -1.01 -4.43
C ALA A 103 -7.90 -2.52 -4.44
N TYR A 104 -8.81 -3.35 -3.92
CA TYR A 104 -8.64 -4.81 -3.95
C TYR A 104 -8.82 -5.37 -5.35
N ASP A 105 -9.81 -4.89 -6.10
CA ASP A 105 -10.04 -5.32 -7.48
C ASP A 105 -8.80 -5.03 -8.35
N LYS A 106 -8.27 -3.80 -8.27
CA LYS A 106 -7.04 -3.40 -8.98
C LYS A 106 -5.83 -4.21 -8.53
N ALA A 107 -5.67 -4.46 -7.23
CA ALA A 107 -4.60 -5.30 -6.72
C ALA A 107 -4.71 -6.72 -7.31
N TYR A 108 -5.91 -7.31 -7.32
CA TYR A 108 -6.18 -8.62 -7.88
C TYR A 108 -5.89 -8.68 -9.39
N GLU A 109 -6.29 -7.70 -10.18
CA GLU A 109 -5.95 -7.66 -11.61
C GLU A 109 -4.44 -7.65 -11.86
N ARG A 110 -3.68 -6.97 -10.99
CA ARG A 110 -2.23 -6.81 -11.11
C ARG A 110 -1.45 -8.05 -10.66
N VAL A 111 -1.96 -8.80 -9.67
CA VAL A 111 -1.21 -9.91 -9.05
C VAL A 111 -1.94 -11.25 -9.01
N GLY A 112 -3.27 -11.27 -9.09
CA GLY A 112 -4.10 -12.48 -9.15
C GLY A 112 -3.78 -13.38 -10.34
N GLY A 113 -3.22 -12.81 -11.42
CA GLY A 113 -2.64 -13.59 -12.53
C GLY A 113 -1.36 -14.38 -12.17
N ARG A 114 -0.69 -14.07 -11.04
CA ARG A 114 0.51 -14.79 -10.58
C ARG A 114 0.19 -16.06 -9.79
N GLY A 115 -1.08 -16.32 -9.45
CA GLY A 115 -1.54 -17.50 -8.69
C GLY A 115 -1.65 -18.81 -9.47
N ARG A 116 -1.16 -18.88 -10.72
CA ARG A 116 -1.04 -20.12 -11.53
C ARG A 116 0.41 -20.55 -11.76
N ARG A 117 1.24 -20.57 -10.71
CA ARG A 117 2.57 -21.20 -10.76
C ARG A 117 2.81 -22.10 -9.57
#